data_AF-A0A2D6YCJ0-F1
#
_entry.id   AF-A0A2D6YCJ0-F1
#
_cell.length_a   1.000
_cell.length_b   1.000
_cell.length_c   1.000
_cell.angle_alpha   90.00
_cell.angle_beta   90.00
_cell.angle_gamma   90.00
#
_symmetry.space_group_name_H-M   'P 1'
#
loop_
_entity.id
_entity.type
_entity.pdbx_description
1 polymer ?
#
loop_
_entity_poly.entity_id
_entity_poly.type
_entity_poly.pdbx_seq_one_letter_code
_entity_poly.pdbx_strand_id
1 'polypeptide(L)' 'MKVSEIRKLTDDKIHQEMDKLCKERLNLRVRIANASQGENTNRLTTIKKTIARCLTILRERKDQS' A
#
# COMPACT_ATOMS: atom_id res chain seq x y z
N MET A 1 -4.10 2.71 6.30
CA MET A 1 -5.49 2.37 5.93
C MET A 1 -6.05 1.31 6.88
N LYS A 2 -7.31 1.46 7.33
CA LYS A 2 -8.00 0.45 8.16
C LYS A 2 -8.56 -0.67 7.27
N VAL A 3 -8.56 -1.90 7.78
CA VAL A 3 -8.97 -3.11 7.02
C VAL A 3 -10.42 -3.00 6.53
N SER A 4 -11.32 -2.40 7.32
CA SER A 4 -12.73 -2.20 6.97
C SER A 4 -12.94 -1.35 5.71
N GLU A 5 -12.08 -0.36 5.45
CA GLU A 5 -12.14 0.47 4.24
C GLU A 5 -11.75 -0.35 3.01
N ILE A 6 -10.71 -1.18 3.13
CA ILE A 6 -10.23 -2.05 2.06
C ILE A 6 -11.29 -3.10 1.70
N ARG A 7 -12.01 -3.64 2.70
CA ARG A 7 -13.11 -4.60 2.47
C ARG A 7 -14.32 -4.00 1.72
N LYS A 8 -14.55 -2.69 1.83
CA LYS A 8 -15.64 -2.00 1.13
C LYS A 8 -15.30 -1.66 -0.32
N LEU A 9 -14.02 -1.71 -0.70
CA LEU A 9 -13.57 -1.41 -2.06
C LEU A 9 -13.73 -2.62 -2.99
N THR A 10 -14.05 -2.36 -4.25
CA THR A 10 -14.05 -3.35 -5.33
C THR A 10 -12.61 -3.78 -5.64
N ASP A 11 -12.43 -4.98 -6.18
CA ASP A 11 -11.14 -5.58 -6.51
C ASP A 11 -10.30 -4.69 -7.44
N ASP A 12 -10.93 -4.07 -8.45
CA ASP A 12 -10.30 -3.06 -9.31
C ASP A 12 -9.78 -1.84 -8.55
N LYS A 13 -10.57 -1.31 -7.60
CA LYS A 13 -10.13 -0.17 -6.78
C LYS A 13 -8.96 -0.55 -5.89
N ILE A 14 -8.92 -1.79 -5.37
CA ILE A 14 -7.80 -2.27 -4.57
C ILE A 14 -6.52 -2.31 -5.42
N HIS A 15 -6.59 -2.81 -6.66
CA HIS A 15 -5.45 -2.80 -7.58
C HIS A 15 -4.98 -1.37 -7.89
N GLN A 16 -5.91 -0.45 -8.21
CA GLN A 16 -5.55 0.96 -8.45
C GLN A 16 -4.89 1.62 -7.23
N GLU A 17 -5.37 1.33 -6.03
CA GLU A 17 -4.78 1.86 -4.79
C GLU A 17 -3.37 1.31 -4.58
N MET A 18 -3.15 0.02 -4.89
CA MET A 18 -1.83 -0.61 -4.82
C MET A 18 -0.83 0.05 -5.79
N ASP A 19 -1.25 0.35 -7.02
CA ASP A 19 -0.42 1.05 -8.00
C ASP A 19 -0.02 2.46 -7.53
N LYS A 20 -0.97 3.21 -6.97
CA LYS A 20 -0.69 4.53 -6.36
C LYS A 20 0.29 4.43 -5.21
N LEU A 21 0.08 3.47 -4.30
CA LEU A 21 0.96 3.22 -3.16
C LEU A 21 2.37 2.78 -3.61
N CYS A 22 2.48 2.04 -4.70
CA CYS A 22 3.77 1.65 -5.28
C CYS A 22 4.54 2.87 -5.82
N LYS A 23 3.86 3.75 -6.56
CA LYS A 23 4.44 5.02 -7.04
C LYS A 23 4.85 5.93 -5.89
N GLU A 24 4.01 6.08 -4.86
CA GLU A 24 4.32 6.86 -3.66
C GLU A 24 5.55 6.29 -2.93
N ARG A 25 5.65 4.96 -2.83
CA ARG A 25 6.82 4.27 -2.25
C ARG A 25 8.10 4.58 -3.03
N LEU A 26 8.04 4.58 -4.36
CA LEU A 26 9.19 4.89 -5.21
C LEU A 26 9.63 6.35 -5.02
N ASN A 27 8.68 7.28 -5.04
CA ASN A 27 8.95 8.70 -4.81
C ASN A 27 9.58 8.95 -3.43
N LEU A 28 9.10 8.27 -2.39
CA LEU A 28 9.69 8.32 -1.05
C LEU A 28 11.12 7.77 -1.02
N ARG A 29 11.39 6.66 -1.71
CA ARG A 29 12.75 6.10 -1.80
C ARG A 29 13.71 7.05 -2.52
N VAL A 30 13.26 7.66 -3.60
CA VAL A 30 14.06 8.65 -4.36
C VAL A 30 14.32 9.89 -3.50
N ARG A 31 13.33 10.39 -2.76
CA ARG A 31 13.52 11.50 -1.80
C ARG A 31 14.52 11.15 -0.71
N ILE A 32 14.43 9.96 -0.11
CA ILE A 32 15.37 9.53 0.94
C ILE A 32 16.80 9.38 0.38
N ALA A 33 16.94 8.92 -0.86
CA ALA A 33 18.24 8.83 -1.52
C ALA A 33 18.86 10.20 -1.80
N ASN A 34 18.04 11.21 -2.11
CA ASN A 34 18.49 12.57 -2.46
C ASN A 34 18.58 13.52 -1.24
N ALA A 35 17.81 13.27 -0.18
CA ALA A 35 17.76 14.09 1.01
C ALA A 35 18.29 13.29 2.21
N SER A 36 19.52 13.61 2.62
CA SER A 36 20.26 12.99 3.72
C SER A 36 19.73 13.34 5.12
N GLN A 37 18.41 13.39 5.32
CA GLN A 37 17.77 13.60 6.63
C GLN A 37 16.55 12.69 6.79
N GLY A 38 16.58 11.86 7.84
CA GLY A 38 15.74 10.67 8.09
C GLY A 38 14.28 10.91 8.43
N GLU A 39 13.61 11.84 7.76
CA GLU A 39 12.17 11.98 7.88
C GLU A 39 11.49 11.04 6.87
N ASN A 40 10.61 10.16 7.35
CA ASN A 40 9.67 9.31 6.60
C ASN A 40 9.97 7.82 6.39
N THR A 41 10.91 7.20 7.12
CA THR A 41 11.05 5.72 7.14
C THR A 41 9.77 5.02 7.66
N ASN A 42 9.07 5.62 8.61
CA ASN A 42 7.78 5.09 9.12
C ASN A 42 6.67 5.05 8.05
N ARG A 43 6.70 5.98 7.09
CA ARG A 43 5.72 6.04 5.99
C ARG A 43 5.91 4.86 5.05
N LEU A 44 7.16 4.52 4.71
CA LEU A 44 7.53 3.33 3.92
C LEU A 44 6.97 2.04 4.53
N THR A 45 7.14 1.86 5.85
CA THR A 45 6.61 0.69 6.57
C THR A 45 5.08 0.66 6.56
N THR A 46 4.43 1.82 6.69
CA THR A 46 2.97 1.94 6.65
C THR A 46 2.41 1.61 5.26
N ILE A 47 3.07 2.08 4.20
CA ILE A 47 2.72 1.78 2.81
C ILE A 47 2.84 0.28 2.54
N LYS A 48 3.97 -0.35 2.94
CA LYS A 48 4.16 -1.80 2.82
C LYS A 48 3.05 -2.59 3.53
N LYS A 49 2.73 -2.23 4.77
CA LYS A 49 1.64 -2.89 5.54
C LYS A 49 0.28 -2.69 4.87
N THR A 50 0.03 -1.55 4.24
CA THR A 50 -1.23 -1.28 3.54
C THR A 50 -1.35 -2.14 2.28
N ILE A 51 -0.29 -2.24 1.47
CA ILE A 51 -0.25 -3.12 0.29
C ILE A 51 -0.46 -4.59 0.69
N ALA A 52 0.21 -5.05 1.76
CA ALA A 52 0.04 -6.41 2.25
C ALA A 52 -1.41 -6.71 2.65
N ARG A 53 -2.07 -5.78 3.36
CA ARG A 53 -3.49 -5.92 3.72
C ARG A 53 -4.38 -6.02 2.48
N CYS A 54 -4.18 -5.16 1.47
CA CYS A 54 -4.91 -5.22 0.21
C CYS A 54 -4.79 -6.59 -0.47
N LEU A 55 -3.56 -7.12 -0.56
CA LEU A 55 -3.30 -8.44 -1.12
C LEU A 55 -3.97 -9.56 -0.33
N THR A 56 -3.96 -9.50 1.01
CA THR A 56 -4.65 -10.48 1.85
C THR A 56 -6.15 -10.50 1.57
N ILE A 57 -6.80 -9.33 1.41
CA ILE A 57 -8.25 -9.29 1.14
C ILE A 57 -8.57 -9.85 -0.24
N LEU A 58 -7.77 -9.50 -1.27
CA LEU A 58 -7.94 -10.07 -2.61
C LEU A 58 -7.79 -11.59 -2.59
N ARG A 59 -6.84 -12.11 -1.80
CA ARG A 59 -6.64 -13.54 -1.57
C ARG A 59 -7.84 -14.17 -0.86
N GLU A 60 -8.30 -13.58 0.26
CA GLU A 60 -9.49 -14.03 1.01
C GLU A 60 -10.72 -14.13 0.09
N ARG A 61 -10.95 -13.12 -0.78
CA ARG A 61 -12.07 -13.13 -1.74
C ARG A 61 -11.96 -14.23 -2.79
N LYS A 62 -10.73 -14.48 -3.27
CA LYS A 62 -10.46 -15.53 -4.25
C LYS A 62 -10.61 -16.94 -3.66
N ASP A 63 -10.19 -17.15 -2.40
CA ASP A 63 -10.32 -18.43 -1.70
C ASP A 63 -11.77 -18.69 -1.21
N GLN A 64 -12.64 -17.67 -1.20
CA GLN A 64 -14.07 -17.79 -0.89
C GLN A 64 -14.96 -18.10 -2.12
N SER A 65 -14.41 -18.05 -3.34
CA SER A 65 -15.09 -18.46 -4.58
C SER A 65 -14.72 -19.90 -4.93
#